data_AF-A0A0B1S4C7-F1
#
_entry.id   AF-A0A0B1S4C7-F1
#
_cell.length_a   1.000
_cell.length_b   1.000
_cell.length_c   1.000
_cell.angle_alpha   90.00
_cell.angle_beta   90.00
_cell.angle_gamma   90.00
#
_symmetry.space_group_name_H-M   'P 1'
#
loop_
_entity.id
_entity.type
_entity.pdbx_description
1 polymer ?
#
loop_
_entity_poly.entity_id
_entity_poly.type
_entity_poly.pdbx_seq_one_letter_code
_entity_poly.pdbx_strand_id
1 'polypeptide(L)'
;MDLGCYFNGRVHCIVDVSPNGIQRLHSLRIYPIVIRIKFKSAKQIKDVKEDYCGEKITTKQAKDLMDKNSAIEKELEAMNCSASVVMVSQGPARGVVKHVCQQIVALIEHEQKKTIWMTTPQ
;
A
#
# COMPACT_ATOMS: atom_id res chain seq x y z
N MET A 1 5.92 -14.73 20.91
CA MET A 1 4.53 -14.84 20.46
C MET A 1 4.55 -15.58 19.14
N ASP A 2 3.98 -16.78 19.16
CA ASP A 2 3.96 -17.74 18.06
C ASP A 2 3.21 -17.15 16.85
N LEU A 3 3.87 -17.05 15.69
CA LEU A 3 3.21 -16.76 14.41
C LEU A 3 2.54 -18.01 13.80
N GLY A 4 2.48 -19.11 14.55
CA GLY A 4 2.06 -20.44 14.09
C GLY A 4 0.56 -20.67 13.93
N CYS A 5 -0.32 -19.70 14.20
CA CYS A 5 -1.77 -19.93 14.13
C CYS A 5 -2.49 -18.70 13.58
N TYR A 6 -2.80 -18.66 12.27
CA TYR A 6 -3.97 -18.03 11.62
C TYR A 6 -3.76 -17.92 10.08
N PHE A 7 -3.35 -19.00 9.40
CA PHE A 7 -3.53 -19.14 7.93
C PHE A 7 -4.67 -20.11 7.58
N ASN A 8 -5.59 -20.34 8.53
CA ASN A 8 -6.72 -21.26 8.35
C ASN A 8 -8.04 -20.55 7.97
N GLY A 9 -7.95 -19.28 7.58
CA GLY A 9 -9.01 -18.55 6.88
C GLY A 9 -8.43 -18.00 5.58
N ARG A 10 -9.21 -17.99 4.49
CA ARG A 10 -8.84 -17.33 3.22
C ARG A 10 -8.89 -15.80 3.39
N VAL A 11 -8.08 -15.26 4.29
CA VAL A 11 -8.05 -13.84 4.65
C VAL A 11 -6.63 -13.30 4.48
N HIS A 12 -6.54 -12.06 3.99
CA HIS A 12 -5.27 -11.35 3.88
C HIS A 12 -5.05 -10.50 5.14
N CYS A 13 -3.86 -10.57 5.71
CA CYS A 13 -3.45 -9.64 6.76
C CYS A 13 -3.05 -8.31 6.12
N ILE A 14 -3.60 -7.20 6.63
CA ILE A 14 -3.19 -5.84 6.24
C ILE A 14 -2.14 -5.37 7.23
N VAL A 15 -0.96 -5.01 6.73
CA VAL A 15 0.17 -4.54 7.54
C VAL A 15 0.68 -3.20 7.02
N ASP A 16 1.00 -2.29 7.93
CA ASP A 16 1.71 -1.05 7.63
C ASP A 16 3.19 -1.23 8.04
N VAL A 17 4.07 -1.35 7.05
CA VAL A 17 5.49 -1.67 7.24
C VAL A 17 6.36 -0.86 6.30
N SER A 18 7.59 -0.56 6.74
CA SER A 18 8.59 0.08 5.89
C SER A 18 9.13 -0.87 4.81
N PRO A 19 9.83 -0.37 3.78
CA PRO A 19 10.52 -1.20 2.79
C PRO A 19 11.46 -2.25 3.42
N ASN A 20 12.21 -1.88 4.46
CA ASN A 20 13.01 -2.82 5.25
C ASN A 20 12.16 -3.90 5.95
N GLY A 21 10.94 -3.56 6.37
CA GLY A 21 9.97 -4.54 6.89
C GLY A 21 9.57 -5.57 5.84
N ILE A 22 9.39 -5.16 4.58
CA ILE A 22 9.12 -6.06 3.46
C ILE A 22 10.31 -7.00 3.22
N GLN A 23 11.54 -6.50 3.25
CA GLN A 23 12.75 -7.35 3.13
C GLN A 23 12.81 -8.42 4.22
N ARG A 24 12.46 -8.05 5.46
CA ARG A 24 12.38 -9.00 6.57
C ARG A 24 11.31 -10.07 6.33
N LEU A 25 10.14 -9.71 5.82
CA LEU A 25 9.11 -10.68 5.43
C LEU A 25 9.62 -11.64 4.35
N HIS A 26 10.30 -11.12 3.32
CA HIS A 26 10.91 -11.95 2.28
C HIS A 26 11.94 -12.94 2.86
N SER A 27 12.76 -12.50 3.84
CA SER A 27 13.72 -13.37 4.53
C SER A 27 13.05 -14.53 5.29
N LEU A 28 11.80 -14.34 5.71
CA LEU A 28 10.97 -15.33 6.39
C LEU A 28 10.04 -16.09 5.42
N ARG A 29 10.29 -16.01 4.10
CA ARG A 29 9.46 -16.63 3.05
C ARG A 29 8.01 -16.14 2.99
N ILE A 30 7.76 -14.93 3.48
CA ILE A 30 6.48 -14.26 3.37
C ILE A 30 6.61 -13.19 2.29
N TYR A 31 5.83 -13.32 1.21
CA TYR A 31 5.87 -12.43 0.05
C TYR A 31 4.60 -11.58 -0.01
N PRO A 32 4.58 -10.40 0.64
CA PRO A 32 3.38 -9.59 0.73
C PRO A 32 2.99 -9.00 -0.64
N ILE A 33 1.68 -8.85 -0.87
CA ILE A 33 1.17 -8.01 -1.97
C ILE A 33 1.37 -6.55 -1.55
N VAL A 34 2.33 -5.86 -2.16
CA VAL A 34 2.65 -4.47 -1.84
C VAL A 34 1.78 -3.54 -2.68
N ILE A 35 0.97 -2.71 -2.03
CA ILE A 35 0.06 -1.76 -2.69
C ILE A 35 0.41 -0.35 -2.24
N ARG A 36 0.54 0.58 -3.19
CA ARG A 36 0.71 2.01 -2.92
C ARG A 36 -0.46 2.81 -3.46
N ILE A 37 -0.97 3.73 -2.65
CA ILE A 37 -2.00 4.69 -3.07
C ILE A 37 -1.31 6.00 -3.45
N LYS A 38 -1.55 6.47 -4.68
CA LYS A 38 -0.90 7.67 -5.21
C LYS A 38 -1.92 8.77 -5.51
N PHE A 39 -1.84 9.83 -4.72
CA PHE A 39 -2.61 11.07 -4.92
C PHE A 39 -1.99 11.92 -6.03
N LYS A 40 -2.83 12.58 -6.83
CA LYS A 40 -2.41 13.47 -7.91
C LYS A 40 -2.21 14.91 -7.44
N SER A 41 -2.80 15.29 -6.30
CA SER A 41 -2.64 16.64 -5.75
C SER A 41 -2.74 16.69 -4.23
N ALA A 42 -2.12 17.72 -3.65
CA ALA A 42 -2.22 18.05 -2.23
C ALA A 42 -3.68 18.29 -1.79
N LYS A 43 -4.53 18.81 -2.68
CA LYS A 43 -5.96 19.00 -2.41
C LYS A 43 -6.67 17.68 -2.13
N GLN A 44 -6.42 16.64 -2.93
CA GLN A 44 -7.06 15.33 -2.70
C GLN A 44 -6.69 14.75 -1.33
N ILE A 45 -5.43 14.90 -0.90
CA ILE A 45 -4.99 14.44 0.42
C ILE A 45 -5.72 15.20 1.52
N LYS A 46 -5.80 16.53 1.40
CA LYS A 46 -6.53 17.38 2.36
C LYS A 46 -8.00 16.98 2.47
N ASP A 47 -8.69 16.87 1.34
CA ASP A 47 -10.12 16.53 1.31
C ASP A 47 -10.37 15.16 1.94
N VAL A 48 -9.55 14.15 1.63
CA VAL A 48 -9.67 12.82 2.25
C VAL A 48 -9.36 12.86 3.75
N LYS A 49 -8.30 13.55 4.17
CA LYS A 49 -7.94 13.67 5.59
C LYS A 49 -9.02 14.37 6.41
N GLU A 50 -9.63 15.43 5.86
CA GLU A 50 -10.72 16.13 6.53
C GLU A 50 -11.99 15.27 6.59
N ASP A 51 -12.43 14.70 5.46
CA ASP A 51 -13.71 13.98 5.39
C ASP A 51 -13.70 12.61 6.10
N TYR A 52 -12.54 11.93 6.15
CA TYR A 52 -12.42 10.57 6.70
C TYR A 52 -11.66 10.47 8.00
N CYS A 53 -10.71 11.38 8.25
CA CYS A 53 -9.93 11.38 9.49
C CYS A 53 -10.33 12.52 10.44
N GLY A 54 -11.21 13.44 10.01
CA GLY A 54 -11.50 14.66 10.77
C GLY A 54 -10.29 15.58 10.93
N GLU A 55 -9.24 15.38 10.13
CA GLU A 55 -7.95 16.03 10.29
C GLU A 55 -7.76 17.11 9.23
N LYS A 56 -7.81 18.37 9.64
CA LYS A 56 -7.47 19.50 8.76
C LYS A 56 -5.96 19.68 8.69
N ILE A 57 -5.38 19.44 7.53
CA ILE A 57 -3.95 19.63 7.28
C ILE A 57 -3.67 20.81 6.36
N THR A 58 -2.51 21.43 6.54
CA THR A 58 -2.02 22.50 5.68
C THR A 58 -1.59 21.96 4.31
N THR A 59 -1.51 22.84 3.30
CA THR A 59 -0.96 22.50 1.99
C THR A 59 0.50 22.04 2.08
N LYS A 60 1.28 22.58 3.02
CA LYS A 60 2.66 22.13 3.27
C LYS A 60 2.69 20.68 3.74
N GLN A 61 1.92 20.35 4.78
CA GLN A 61 1.83 18.98 5.29
C GLN A 61 1.36 17.99 4.21
N ALA A 62 0.40 18.38 3.37
CA ALA A 62 -0.05 17.55 2.27
C ALA A 62 1.05 17.31 1.21
N LYS A 63 1.86 18.33 0.89
CA LYS A 63 3.02 18.17 0.01
C LYS A 63 4.11 17.29 0.64
N ASP A 64 4.39 17.48 1.93
CA ASP A 64 5.36 16.65 2.66
C ASP A 64 4.96 15.16 2.64
N LEU A 65 3.65 14.85 2.70
CA LEU A 65 3.15 13.49 2.54
C LEU A 65 3.36 12.94 1.11
N MET A 66 3.19 13.76 0.08
CA MET A 66 3.47 13.38 -1.31
C MET A 66 4.97 13.09 -1.51
N ASP A 67 5.83 13.93 -0.94
CA ASP A 67 7.28 13.78 -1.04
C ASP A 67 7.77 12.53 -0.30
N LYS A 68 7.24 12.27 0.90
CA LYS A 68 7.48 11.01 1.63
C LYS A 68 7.05 9.79 0.81
N ASN A 69 5.87 9.84 0.19
CA ASN A 69 5.38 8.74 -0.64
C ASN A 69 6.28 8.52 -1.88
N SER A 70 6.81 9.60 -2.47
CA SER A 70 7.77 9.55 -3.59
C SER A 70 9.13 8.99 -3.17
N ALA A 71 9.61 9.32 -1.97
CA ALA A 71 10.84 8.74 -1.42
C ALA A 71 10.71 7.23 -1.21
N ILE A 72 9.59 6.76 -0.66
CA ILE A 72 9.29 5.33 -0.49
C ILE A 72 9.21 4.61 -1.84
N GLU A 73 8.66 5.25 -2.88
CA GLU A 73 8.62 4.70 -4.25
C GLU A 73 10.02 4.37 -4.75
N LYS A 74 10.95 5.32 -4.61
CA LYS A 74 12.35 5.16 -5.01
C LYS A 74 13.06 4.09 -4.20
N GLU A 75 12.78 4.00 -2.90
CA GLU A 75 13.35 2.97 -2.02
C GLU A 75 12.90 1.57 -2.44
N LEU A 76 11.60 1.39 -2.73
CA LEU A 76 11.04 0.13 -3.22
C LEU A 76 11.62 -0.27 -4.58
N GLU A 77 11.80 0.69 -5.49
CA GLU A 77 12.44 0.45 -6.79
C GLU A 77 13.91 0.03 -6.63
N ALA A 78 14.66 0.72 -5.77
CA ALA A 78 16.06 0.41 -5.50
C ALA A 78 16.27 -0.99 -4.91
N MET A 79 15.29 -1.54 -4.19
CA MET A 79 15.31 -2.91 -3.67
C MET A 79 14.63 -3.94 -4.59
N ASN A 80 14.31 -3.57 -5.83
CA ASN A 80 13.60 -4.40 -6.81
C ASN A 80 12.27 -4.98 -6.27
N CYS A 81 11.58 -4.25 -5.41
CA CYS A 81 10.29 -4.65 -4.88
C CYS A 81 9.18 -4.25 -5.85
N SER A 82 8.47 -5.25 -6.39
CA SER A 82 7.25 -4.98 -7.15
C SER A 82 6.18 -4.42 -6.21
N ALA A 83 5.67 -3.23 -6.52
CA ALA A 83 4.58 -2.60 -5.80
C ALA A 83 3.51 -2.13 -6.78
N SER A 84 2.29 -2.60 -6.58
CA SER A 84 1.16 -2.19 -7.42
C SER A 84 0.64 -0.83 -6.97
N VAL A 85 0.40 0.07 -7.92
CA VAL A 85 0.01 1.46 -7.63
C VAL A 85 -1.47 1.66 -7.96
N VAL A 86 -2.24 2.10 -6.98
CA VAL A 86 -3.63 2.56 -7.15
C VAL A 86 -3.64 4.08 -7.24
N MET A 87 -3.99 4.59 -8.42
CA MET A 87 -4.08 6.03 -8.66
C MET A 87 -5.42 6.57 -8.14
N VAL A 88 -5.36 7.64 -7.37
CA VAL A 88 -6.55 8.31 -6.84
C VAL A 88 -7.22 9.12 -7.95
N SER A 89 -8.47 8.81 -8.26
CA SER A 89 -9.28 9.53 -9.26
C SER A 89 -9.72 10.90 -8.75
N GLN A 90 -10.16 11.76 -9.66
CA GLN A 90 -10.79 13.03 -9.28
C GLN A 90 -12.26 12.80 -8.89
N GLY A 91 -12.76 13.60 -7.96
CA GLY A 91 -14.14 13.55 -7.50
C GLY A 91 -14.29 13.89 -6.02
N PRO A 92 -15.51 13.86 -5.48
CA PRO A 92 -15.75 14.03 -4.04
C PRO A 92 -15.01 12.95 -3.25
N ALA A 93 -14.47 13.31 -2.08
CA ALA A 93 -13.64 12.40 -1.29
C ALA A 93 -14.34 11.06 -1.02
N ARG A 94 -15.65 11.09 -0.72
CA ARG A 94 -16.43 9.87 -0.50
C ARG A 94 -16.46 8.90 -1.68
N GLY A 95 -16.67 9.42 -2.88
CA GLY A 95 -16.68 8.62 -4.10
C GLY A 95 -15.29 8.08 -4.42
N VAL A 96 -14.26 8.89 -4.19
CA VAL A 96 -12.86 8.56 -4.43
C VAL A 96 -12.41 7.40 -3.53
N VAL A 97 -12.66 7.44 -2.22
CA VAL A 97 -12.26 6.35 -1.31
C VAL A 97 -12.96 5.04 -1.67
N LYS A 98 -14.27 5.07 -1.96
CA LYS A 98 -14.99 3.88 -2.43
C LYS A 98 -14.35 3.27 -3.67
N HIS A 99 -14.01 4.11 -4.66
CA HIS A 99 -13.38 3.66 -5.90
C HIS A 99 -11.97 3.09 -5.68
N VAL A 100 -11.17 3.70 -4.80
CA VAL A 100 -9.85 3.18 -4.41
C VAL A 100 -9.99 1.82 -3.74
N CYS A 101 -10.94 1.63 -2.82
CA CYS A 101 -11.20 0.33 -2.20
C CYS A 101 -11.57 -0.75 -3.23
N GLN A 102 -12.41 -0.42 -4.21
CA GLN A 102 -12.77 -1.35 -5.28
C GLN A 102 -11.54 -1.77 -6.12
N GLN A 103 -10.68 -0.81 -6.46
CA GLN A 103 -9.43 -1.09 -7.19
C GLN A 103 -8.49 -1.96 -6.35
N ILE A 104 -8.36 -1.70 -5.04
CA ILE A 104 -7.53 -2.52 -4.13
C ILE A 104 -8.04 -3.96 -4.09
N VAL A 105 -9.34 -4.18 -3.94
CA VAL A 105 -9.92 -5.55 -3.92
C VAL A 105 -9.60 -6.29 -5.22
N ALA A 106 -9.89 -5.67 -6.37
CA ALA A 106 -9.61 -6.29 -7.67
C ALA A 106 -8.12 -6.58 -7.88
N LEU A 107 -7.24 -5.68 -7.40
CA LEU A 107 -5.80 -5.84 -7.46
C LEU A 107 -5.34 -7.02 -6.59
N ILE A 108 -5.81 -7.12 -5.34
CA ILE A 108 -5.48 -8.25 -4.45
C ILE A 108 -5.90 -9.58 -5.09
N GLU A 109 -7.13 -9.65 -5.63
CA GLU A 109 -7.63 -10.85 -6.31
C GLU A 109 -6.77 -11.26 -7.53
N HIS A 110 -6.19 -10.28 -8.21
CA HIS A 110 -5.30 -10.50 -9.35
C HIS A 110 -3.89 -10.92 -8.90
N GLU A 111 -3.26 -10.17 -8.00
CA GLU A 111 -1.90 -10.44 -7.52
C GLU A 111 -1.81 -11.79 -6.78
N GLN A 112 -2.84 -12.16 -6.00
CA GLN A 112 -2.86 -13.42 -5.26
C GLN A 112 -2.78 -14.68 -6.14
N LYS A 113 -3.14 -14.56 -7.43
CA LYS A 113 -3.10 -15.66 -8.40
C LYS A 113 -1.77 -15.76 -9.14
N LYS A 114 -0.87 -14.78 -8.97
CA LYS A 114 0.41 -14.77 -9.66
C LYS A 114 1.39 -15.76 -9.02
N THR A 115 2.19 -16.39 -9.87
CA THR A 115 3.32 -17.19 -9.42
C THR A 115 4.43 -16.28 -8.91
N ILE A 116 4.99 -16.60 -7.74
CA ILE A 116 6.16 -15.93 -7.19
C ILE A 116 7.40 -16.80 -7.39
N TRP A 117 8.50 -16.17 -7.79
CA TRP A 117 9.80 -16.83 -7.86
C TRP A 117 10.39 -16.95 -6.46
N MET A 118 10.65 -18.17 -6.03
CA MET A 118 11.24 -18.45 -4.73
C MET A 118 12.63 -19.03 -4.93
N THR A 119 13.65 -18.43 -4.33
CA THR A 119 14.99 -19.02 -4.28
C THR A 119 14.97 -20.18 -3.28
N THR A 120 15.22 -21.41 -3.71
CA THR A 120 15.45 -22.52 -2.77
C THR A 120 16.79 -22.27 -2.05
N PRO A 121 16.89 -22.39 -0.72
CA PRO A 121 18.21 -22.37 -0.08
C PRO A 121 19.04 -23.54 -0.63
N GLN A 122 20.33 -23.32 -0.85
CA GLN A 122 21.29 -24.43 -0.90
C GLN A 122 21.57 -24.94 0.51
#